data_AF-A0A963LQ00-F1
#
_entry.id   AF-A0A963LQ00-F1
#
_cell.length_a   1.000
_cell.length_b   1.000
_cell.length_c   1.000
_cell.angle_alpha   90.00
_cell.angle_beta   90.00
_cell.angle_gamma   90.00
#
_symmetry.space_group_name_H-M   'P 1'
#
loop_
_entity.id
_entity.type
_entity.pdbx_description
1 polymer ?
#
loop_
_entity_poly.entity_id
_entity_poly.type
_entity_poly.pdbx_seq_one_letter_code
_entity_poly.pdbx_strand_id
1 'polypeptide(L)'
;GWEFMDKLHQNVAVYTHSGSAPCVQAAKGERVIGIGFDMRGAKEKTAGAPIDIILAKEGAPWDMEATAIVKGTKNLAAAQKVADFAVSKGAYELYGKYYAIVGYPGMNPAPPNYPPSADDAMVKIDLAKMGNDRARILAEWTKRYDGKSAPK
;
A
#
# COMPACT_ATOMS: atom_id res chain seq x y z
N GLY A 1 -14.51 -5.85 9.76
CA GLY A 1 -14.34 -7.26 10.19
C GLY A 1 -14.76 -8.21 9.08
N TRP A 2 -14.86 -9.52 9.33
CA TRP A 2 -15.20 -10.50 8.28
C TRP A 2 -16.57 -10.28 7.63
N GLU A 3 -17.58 -9.86 8.38
CA GLU A 3 -18.92 -9.56 7.82
C GLU A 3 -18.87 -8.50 6.72
N PHE A 4 -18.04 -7.46 6.90
CA PHE A 4 -17.83 -6.45 5.87
C PHE A 4 -17.17 -7.07 4.63
N MET A 5 -16.14 -7.90 4.81
CA MET A 5 -15.45 -8.56 3.72
C MET A 5 -16.35 -9.55 2.97
N ASP A 6 -17.25 -10.25 3.68
CA ASP A 6 -18.22 -11.17 3.09
C ASP A 6 -19.20 -10.42 2.16
N LYS A 7 -19.66 -9.22 2.58
CA LYS A 7 -20.51 -8.34 1.76
C LYS A 7 -19.73 -7.75 0.59
N LEU A 8 -18.50 -7.26 0.81
CA LEU A 8 -17.65 -6.71 -0.23
C LEU A 8 -17.33 -7.76 -1.30
N HIS A 9 -17.06 -9.00 -0.88
CA HIS A 9 -16.73 -10.10 -1.77
C HIS A 9 -17.79 -10.35 -2.85
N GLN A 10 -19.07 -10.13 -2.55
CA GLN A 10 -20.15 -10.28 -3.54
C GLN A 10 -19.94 -9.36 -4.76
N ASN A 11 -19.34 -8.19 -4.53
CA ASN A 11 -19.06 -7.19 -5.57
C ASN A 11 -17.64 -7.29 -6.15
N VAL A 12 -16.76 -8.11 -5.57
CA VAL A 12 -15.41 -8.31 -6.12
C VAL A 12 -15.52 -9.18 -7.36
N ALA A 13 -15.01 -8.68 -8.49
CA ALA A 13 -14.93 -9.44 -9.72
C ALA A 13 -13.71 -10.38 -9.75
N VAL A 14 -12.57 -9.92 -9.25
CA VAL A 14 -11.31 -10.68 -9.23
C VAL A 14 -10.40 -10.18 -8.12
N TYR A 15 -9.68 -11.09 -7.45
CA TYR A 15 -8.53 -10.76 -6.63
C TYR A 15 -7.25 -10.91 -7.46
N THR A 16 -6.50 -9.82 -7.60
CA THR A 16 -5.32 -9.75 -8.47
C THR A 16 -4.04 -10.07 -7.70
N HIS A 17 -3.03 -10.62 -8.39
CA HIS A 17 -1.71 -10.90 -7.80
C HIS A 17 -0.85 -9.64 -7.59
N SER A 18 -1.19 -8.56 -8.29
CA SER A 18 -0.55 -7.24 -8.14
C SER A 18 -1.50 -6.27 -7.46
N GLY A 19 -1.00 -5.54 -6.45
CA GLY A 19 -1.75 -4.48 -5.77
C GLY A 19 -1.99 -3.24 -6.63
N SER A 20 -1.24 -3.05 -7.72
CA SER A 20 -1.46 -1.96 -8.67
C SER A 20 -2.54 -2.26 -9.71
N ALA A 21 -2.77 -3.54 -10.02
CA ALA A 21 -3.65 -3.95 -11.11
C ALA A 21 -5.09 -3.41 -10.98
N PRO A 22 -5.72 -3.36 -9.79
CA PRO A 22 -7.08 -2.82 -9.67
C PRO A 22 -7.20 -1.37 -10.13
N CYS A 23 -6.26 -0.50 -9.76
CA CYS A 23 -6.25 0.90 -10.19
C CYS A 23 -6.06 1.04 -11.70
N VAL A 24 -5.22 0.18 -12.31
CA VAL A 24 -5.00 0.17 -13.77
C VAL A 24 -6.26 -0.28 -14.51
N GLN A 25 -6.92 -1.33 -14.03
CA GLN A 25 -8.16 -1.81 -14.64
C GLN A 25 -9.26 -0.74 -14.55
N ALA A 26 -9.34 -0.01 -13.43
CA ALA A 26 -10.25 1.12 -13.29
C ALA A 26 -9.90 2.27 -14.25
N ALA A 27 -8.62 2.64 -14.35
CA ALA A 27 -8.13 3.67 -15.27
C ALA A 27 -8.47 3.37 -16.74
N LYS A 28 -8.47 2.08 -17.12
CA LYS A 28 -8.84 1.61 -18.46
C LYS A 28 -10.35 1.43 -18.67
N GLY A 29 -11.18 1.62 -17.64
CA GLY A 29 -12.61 1.36 -17.69
C GLY A 29 -12.99 -0.12 -17.70
N GLU A 30 -12.04 -1.04 -17.46
CA GLU A 30 -12.30 -2.48 -17.36
C GLU A 30 -13.03 -2.85 -16.06
N ARG A 31 -12.89 -1.99 -15.03
CA ARG A 31 -13.57 -2.10 -13.74
C ARG A 31 -14.08 -0.72 -13.32
N VAL A 32 -15.20 -0.67 -12.61
CA VAL A 32 -15.76 0.59 -12.10
C VAL A 32 -14.96 1.12 -10.89
N ILE A 33 -14.45 0.21 -10.06
CA ILE A 33 -13.71 0.53 -8.83
C ILE A 33 -12.46 -0.35 -8.76
N GLY A 34 -11.32 0.27 -8.44
CA GLY A 34 -10.08 -0.41 -8.12
C GLY A 34 -9.64 -0.06 -6.69
N ILE A 35 -9.54 -1.05 -5.81
CA ILE A 35 -9.01 -0.88 -4.46
C ILE A 35 -7.51 -1.18 -4.50
N GLY A 36 -6.68 -0.20 -4.16
CA GLY A 36 -5.22 -0.32 -4.19
C GLY A 36 -4.55 0.90 -3.57
N PHE A 37 -3.24 1.01 -3.76
CA PHE A 37 -2.48 2.17 -3.28
C PHE A 37 -2.86 3.44 -4.05
N ASP A 38 -3.14 4.49 -3.28
CA ASP A 38 -3.44 5.85 -3.70
C ASP A 38 -2.48 6.39 -4.76
N MET A 39 -1.17 6.17 -4.61
CA MET A 39 -0.14 6.63 -5.55
C MET A 39 -0.34 6.05 -6.95
N ARG A 40 -0.80 4.80 -7.06
CA ARG A 40 -1.08 4.22 -8.37
C ARG A 40 -2.25 4.95 -9.03
N GLY A 41 -3.32 5.23 -8.28
CA GLY A 41 -4.44 6.02 -8.76
C GLY A 41 -4.04 7.44 -9.17
N ALA A 42 -3.24 8.13 -8.35
CA ALA A 42 -2.70 9.47 -8.64
C ALA A 42 -1.88 9.49 -9.93
N LYS A 43 -1.05 8.47 -10.15
CA LYS A 43 -0.28 8.32 -11.38
C LYS A 43 -1.17 8.14 -12.61
N GLU A 44 -2.16 7.24 -12.56
CA GLU A 44 -3.08 7.01 -13.69
C GLU A 44 -3.90 8.27 -13.99
N LYS A 45 -4.42 8.95 -12.97
CA LYS A 45 -5.16 10.22 -13.12
C LYS A 45 -4.28 11.31 -13.74
N THR A 46 -3.04 11.43 -13.30
CA THR A 46 -2.06 12.36 -13.88
C THR A 46 -1.74 12.04 -15.34
N ALA A 47 -1.79 10.76 -15.73
CA ALA A 47 -1.65 10.33 -17.11
C ALA A 47 -2.92 10.57 -17.97
N GLY A 48 -3.98 11.15 -17.40
CA GLY A 48 -5.22 11.50 -18.11
C GLY A 48 -6.33 10.46 -17.99
N ALA A 49 -6.18 9.44 -17.14
CA ALA A 49 -7.26 8.48 -16.90
C ALA A 49 -8.49 9.17 -16.27
N PRO A 50 -9.71 8.88 -16.72
CA PRO A 50 -10.94 9.51 -16.24
C PRO A 50 -11.42 8.87 -14.92
N ILE A 51 -10.57 8.95 -13.88
CA ILE A 51 -10.83 8.36 -12.57
C ILE A 51 -10.70 9.41 -11.46
N ASP A 52 -11.34 9.12 -10.32
CA ASP A 52 -11.16 9.85 -9.08
C ASP A 52 -10.49 8.96 -8.03
N ILE A 53 -9.69 9.59 -7.17
CA ILE A 53 -9.03 8.92 -6.05
C ILE A 53 -9.84 9.27 -4.81
N ILE A 54 -10.41 8.25 -4.19
CA ILE A 54 -11.32 8.40 -3.06
C ILE A 54 -10.62 7.86 -1.82
N LEU A 55 -10.42 8.72 -0.83
CA LEU A 55 -10.09 8.28 0.52
C LEU A 55 -11.38 7.89 1.24
N ALA A 56 -11.41 6.70 1.83
CA ALA A 56 -12.58 6.26 2.59
C ALA A 56 -12.80 7.19 3.79
N LYS A 57 -14.06 7.53 4.08
CA LYS A 57 -14.43 8.44 5.18
C LYS A 57 -14.08 7.85 6.56
N GLU A 58 -14.01 6.52 6.65
CA GLU A 58 -13.59 5.79 7.84
C GLU A 58 -12.08 5.82 8.06
N GLY A 59 -11.33 6.37 7.09
CA GLY A 59 -9.87 6.46 7.06
C GLY A 59 -9.21 5.40 6.19
N ALA A 60 -7.92 5.61 5.90
CA ALA A 60 -7.08 4.79 5.04
C ALA A 60 -6.11 3.94 5.88
N PRO A 61 -6.07 2.60 5.68
CA PRO A 61 -4.98 1.79 6.22
C PRO A 61 -3.68 2.13 5.47
N TRP A 62 -2.56 1.93 6.15
CA TRP A 62 -1.22 2.20 5.62
C TRP A 62 -0.27 1.09 6.03
N ASP A 63 0.89 1.05 5.38
CA ASP A 63 2.02 0.22 5.75
C ASP A 63 3.28 1.07 5.97
N MET A 64 4.27 0.45 6.61
CA MET A 64 5.57 1.06 6.83
C MET A 64 6.62 0.19 6.16
N GLU A 65 7.36 0.78 5.23
CA GLU A 65 8.57 0.16 4.72
C GLU A 65 9.68 0.29 5.76
N ALA A 66 10.33 -0.84 6.08
CA ALA A 66 11.36 -0.91 7.11
C ALA A 66 12.60 -1.63 6.60
N THR A 67 13.76 -1.19 7.09
CA THR A 67 15.06 -1.85 6.85
C THR A 67 15.46 -2.65 8.08
N ALA A 68 15.93 -3.89 7.88
CA ALA A 68 16.44 -4.74 8.95
C ALA A 68 17.70 -5.50 8.50
N ILE A 69 18.60 -5.76 9.44
CA ILE A 69 19.81 -6.56 9.21
C ILE A 69 19.53 -8.02 9.58
N VAL A 70 19.79 -8.93 8.64
CA VAL A 70 19.61 -10.37 8.86
C VAL A 70 20.63 -10.89 9.88
N LYS A 71 20.15 -11.61 10.89
CA LYS A 71 20.98 -12.23 11.93
C LYS A 71 22.01 -13.19 11.31
N GLY A 72 23.27 -13.08 11.73
CA GLY A 72 24.35 -13.96 11.27
C GLY A 72 24.98 -13.57 9.92
N THR A 73 24.68 -12.39 9.37
CA THR A 73 25.35 -11.91 8.16
C THR A 73 26.88 -11.88 8.33
N LYS A 74 27.61 -12.34 7.31
CA LYS A 74 29.07 -12.24 7.24
C LYS A 74 29.56 -10.82 6.98
N ASN A 75 28.67 -9.92 6.56
CA ASN A 75 28.97 -8.56 6.12
C ASN A 75 28.32 -7.50 7.04
N LEU A 76 28.41 -7.69 8.36
CA LEU A 76 27.69 -6.84 9.32
C LEU A 76 28.01 -5.35 9.16
N ALA A 77 29.31 -5.00 9.05
CA ALA A 77 29.73 -3.61 8.90
C ALA A 77 29.16 -2.95 7.63
N ALA A 78 29.07 -3.69 6.52
CA ALA A 78 28.47 -3.18 5.29
C ALA A 78 26.96 -3.03 5.43
N ALA A 79 26.28 -4.01 6.04
CA ALA A 79 24.85 -3.95 6.29
C ALA A 79 24.45 -2.78 7.20
N GLN A 80 25.26 -2.48 8.23
CA GLN A 80 25.07 -1.32 9.10
C GLN A 80 25.18 -0.01 8.33
N LYS A 81 26.19 0.16 7.46
CA LYS A 81 26.30 1.36 6.62
C LYS A 81 25.08 1.57 5.71
N VAL A 82 24.51 0.49 5.18
CA VAL A 82 23.28 0.58 4.38
C VAL A 82 22.08 0.95 5.24
N ALA A 83 21.94 0.36 6.43
CA ALA A 83 20.88 0.70 7.36
C ALA A 83 20.95 2.17 7.82
N ASP A 84 22.15 2.67 8.13
CA ASP A 84 22.39 4.06 8.50
C ASP A 84 22.02 5.01 7.34
N PHE A 85 22.40 4.64 6.11
CA PHE A 85 22.00 5.41 4.93
C PHE A 85 20.48 5.41 4.72
N ALA A 86 19.81 4.26 4.87
CA ALA A 86 18.37 4.11 4.60
C ALA A 86 17.49 5.02 5.47
N VAL A 87 17.97 5.43 6.65
CA VAL A 87 17.28 6.36 7.55
C VAL A 87 17.80 7.79 7.48
N SER A 88 18.75 8.07 6.58
CA SER A 88 19.32 9.41 6.40
C SER A 88 18.37 10.33 5.64
N LYS A 89 18.51 11.65 5.86
CA LYS A 89 17.75 12.66 5.09
C LYS A 89 17.91 12.48 3.58
N GLY A 90 19.12 12.19 3.11
CA GLY A 90 19.40 11.98 1.68
C GLY A 90 18.67 10.77 1.09
N ALA A 91 18.52 9.69 1.85
CA ALA A 91 17.69 8.57 1.43
C ALA A 91 16.21 8.96 1.36
N TYR A 92 15.70 9.69 2.35
CA TYR A 92 14.32 10.18 2.32
C TYR A 92 14.03 11.16 1.18
N GLU A 93 14.98 12.02 0.81
CA GLU A 93 14.88 12.87 -0.38
C GLU A 93 14.82 12.04 -1.67
N LEU A 94 15.45 10.87 -1.72
CA LEU A 94 15.30 9.93 -2.83
C LEU A 94 13.93 9.24 -2.79
N TYR A 95 13.50 8.78 -1.61
CA TYR A 95 12.18 8.16 -1.44
C TYR A 95 11.07 9.12 -1.84
N GLY A 96 11.17 10.41 -1.50
CA GLY A 96 10.17 11.41 -1.87
C GLY A 96 10.02 11.64 -3.37
N LYS A 97 10.90 11.10 -4.22
CA LYS A 97 10.69 11.10 -5.69
C LYS A 97 9.67 10.04 -6.14
N TYR A 98 9.41 9.04 -5.31
CA TYR A 98 8.63 7.85 -5.65
C TYR A 98 7.46 7.58 -4.70
N TYR A 99 7.56 8.05 -3.45
CA TYR A 99 6.52 7.91 -2.43
C TYR A 99 5.84 9.25 -2.17
N ALA A 100 4.53 9.22 -1.93
CA ALA A 100 3.74 10.41 -1.62
C ALA A 100 3.87 10.86 -0.17
N ILE A 101 4.10 9.90 0.74
CA ILE A 101 4.31 10.12 2.17
C ILE A 101 5.59 9.39 2.55
N VAL A 102 6.45 10.04 3.33
CA VAL A 102 7.69 9.44 3.83
C VAL A 102 7.83 9.65 5.33
N GLY A 103 8.59 8.76 5.99
CA GLY A 103 8.78 8.78 7.44
C GLY A 103 9.72 9.88 7.99
N TYR A 104 10.25 10.78 7.15
CA TYR A 104 11.10 11.88 7.61
C TYR A 104 10.23 13.07 8.03
N PRO A 105 10.31 13.54 9.29
CA PRO A 105 9.49 14.64 9.77
C PRO A 105 9.62 15.90 8.89
N GLY A 106 8.49 16.46 8.48
CA GLY A 106 8.43 17.66 7.65
C GLY A 106 8.68 17.45 6.15
N MET A 107 8.81 16.20 5.68
CA MET A 107 8.94 15.90 4.26
C MET A 107 7.62 15.34 3.70
N ASN A 108 6.91 16.14 2.92
CA ASN A 108 5.66 15.74 2.26
C ASN A 108 5.76 16.02 0.74
N PRO A 109 6.25 15.05 -0.06
CA PRO A 109 6.56 15.25 -1.48
C PRO A 109 5.33 15.24 -2.40
N ALA A 110 4.19 14.68 -1.97
CA ALA A 110 2.89 14.59 -2.65
C ALA A 110 2.91 14.74 -4.20
N PRO A 111 2.75 13.66 -4.98
CA PRO A 111 2.75 13.75 -6.44
C PRO A 111 1.50 14.48 -6.97
N PRO A 112 1.49 14.90 -8.26
CA PRO A 112 0.31 15.48 -8.88
C PRO A 112 -0.93 14.59 -8.72
N ASN A 113 -2.08 15.23 -8.52
CA ASN A 113 -3.38 14.57 -8.28
C ASN A 113 -3.41 13.61 -7.06
N TYR A 114 -2.43 13.68 -6.17
CA TYR A 114 -2.48 12.97 -4.90
C TYR A 114 -3.46 13.66 -3.93
N PRO A 115 -4.25 12.91 -3.14
CA PRO A 115 -5.16 13.52 -2.17
C PRO A 115 -4.39 14.36 -1.12
N PRO A 116 -4.73 15.65 -0.94
CA PRO A 116 -3.97 16.55 -0.07
C PRO A 116 -4.07 16.24 1.43
N SER A 117 -5.04 15.42 1.85
CA SER A 117 -5.29 15.02 3.25
C SER A 117 -5.08 13.52 3.47
N ALA A 118 -4.22 12.89 2.67
CA ALA A 118 -4.00 11.45 2.78
C ALA A 118 -3.32 11.05 4.11
N ASP A 119 -2.45 11.92 4.63
CA ASP A 119 -1.82 11.80 5.94
C ASP A 119 -2.84 11.89 7.09
N ASP A 120 -3.73 12.88 7.04
CA ASP A 120 -4.81 13.03 8.02
C ASP A 120 -5.80 11.86 7.99
N ALA A 121 -5.96 11.20 6.85
CA ALA A 121 -6.84 10.05 6.70
C ALA A 121 -6.23 8.75 7.25
N MET A 122 -4.94 8.70 7.58
CA MET A 122 -4.28 7.48 8.05
C MET A 122 -4.86 7.02 9.38
N VAL A 123 -5.44 5.82 9.41
CA VAL A 123 -6.00 5.26 10.65
C VAL A 123 -4.89 4.79 11.58
N LYS A 124 -5.14 4.82 12.90
CA LYS A 124 -4.24 4.19 13.87
C LYS A 124 -4.24 2.67 13.68
N ILE A 125 -3.08 2.11 13.34
CA ILE A 125 -2.89 0.65 13.21
C ILE A 125 -1.81 0.15 14.17
N ASP A 126 -1.90 -1.13 14.52
CA ASP A 126 -0.87 -1.85 15.28
C ASP A 126 -0.14 -2.82 14.34
N LEU A 127 0.97 -2.35 13.78
CA LEU A 127 1.78 -3.11 12.82
C LEU A 127 2.34 -4.42 13.43
N ALA A 128 2.68 -4.41 14.72
CA ALA A 128 3.19 -5.60 15.40
C ALA A 128 2.10 -6.67 15.53
N LYS A 129 0.90 -6.26 15.95
CA LYS A 129 -0.26 -7.15 15.99
C LYS A 129 -0.62 -7.67 14.60
N MET A 130 -0.64 -6.81 13.58
CA MET A 130 -0.91 -7.20 12.19
C MET A 130 0.10 -8.24 11.69
N GLY A 131 1.39 -8.05 11.99
CA GLY A 131 2.44 -9.02 11.68
C GLY A 131 2.23 -10.36 12.37
N ASN A 132 1.95 -10.35 13.68
CA ASN A 132 1.72 -11.56 14.48
C ASN A 132 0.45 -12.32 14.04
N ASP A 133 -0.61 -11.60 13.65
CA ASP A 133 -1.88 -12.18 13.21
C ASP A 133 -1.88 -12.58 11.73
N ARG A 134 -0.86 -12.20 10.96
CA ARG A 134 -0.83 -12.33 9.48
C ARG A 134 -1.17 -13.74 9.01
N ALA A 135 -0.53 -14.77 9.57
CA ALA A 135 -0.73 -16.15 9.13
C ALA A 135 -2.19 -16.61 9.33
N ARG A 136 -2.77 -16.32 10.50
CA ARG A 136 -4.16 -16.64 10.82
C ARG A 136 -5.14 -15.90 9.91
N ILE A 137 -4.92 -14.61 9.67
CA ILE A 137 -5.79 -13.78 8.82
C ILE A 137 -5.74 -14.27 7.37
N LEU A 138 -4.55 -14.54 6.83
CA LEU A 138 -4.42 -15.03 5.45
C LEU A 138 -5.06 -16.40 5.27
N ALA A 139 -4.88 -17.33 6.21
CA ALA A 139 -5.53 -18.64 6.15
C ALA A 139 -7.05 -18.53 6.08
N GLU A 140 -7.66 -17.70 6.94
CA GLU A 140 -9.10 -17.47 6.94
C GLU A 140 -9.56 -16.73 5.67
N TRP A 141 -8.80 -15.74 5.20
CA TRP A 141 -9.09 -15.01 3.97
C TRP A 141 -9.08 -15.95 2.75
N THR A 142 -8.05 -16.79 2.62
CA THR A 142 -7.93 -17.76 1.53
C THR A 142 -9.09 -18.74 1.55
N LYS A 143 -9.42 -19.30 2.72
CA LYS A 143 -10.57 -20.19 2.87
C LYS A 143 -11.88 -19.56 2.39
N ARG A 144 -12.08 -18.25 2.64
CA ARG A 144 -13.32 -17.56 2.31
C ARG A 144 -13.41 -17.06 0.87
N TYR A 145 -12.30 -16.60 0.29
CA TYR A 145 -12.36 -15.71 -0.89
C TYR A 145 -11.51 -16.14 -2.09
N ASP A 146 -10.68 -17.19 -1.97
CA ASP A 146 -9.76 -17.59 -3.04
C ASP A 146 -10.45 -18.05 -4.33
N GLY A 147 -11.75 -18.38 -4.27
CA GLY A 147 -12.56 -18.74 -5.43
C GLY A 147 -12.68 -17.65 -6.51
N LYS A 148 -12.28 -16.39 -6.22
CA LYS A 148 -12.21 -15.29 -7.19
C LYS A 148 -10.79 -14.82 -7.49
N SER A 149 -9.77 -15.54 -7.03
CA SER A 149 -8.38 -15.22 -7.34
C SER A 149 -8.09 -15.37 -8.83
N ALA A 150 -7.31 -14.45 -9.39
CA ALA A 150 -6.84 -14.57 -10.75
C ALA A 150 -6.02 -15.86 -10.93
N PRO A 151 -6.09 -16.54 -12.10
CA PRO A 151 -5.24 -17.67 -12.40
C PRO A 151 -3.75 -17.32 -12.20
N LYS A 152 -2.95 -18.30 -11.80
CA LYS A 152 -1.49 -18.17 -11.67
C LYS A 152 -0.82 -18.34 -13.02
#